data_AF-A0A7Y2LZC4-F1
#
_entry.id   AF-A0A7Y2LZC4-F1
#
_cell.length_a   1.000
_cell.length_b   1.000
_cell.length_c   1.000
_cell.angle_alpha   90.00
_cell.angle_beta   90.00
_cell.angle_gamma   90.00
#
_symmetry.space_group_name_H-M   'P 1'
#
loop_
_entity.id
_entity.type
_entity.pdbx_description
1 polymer ?
#
loop_
_entity_poly.entity_id
_entity_poly.type
_entity_poly.pdbx_seq_one_letter_code
_entity_poly.pdbx_strand_id
1 'polypeptide(L)'
;MNTDIHRLLDEAFAGVEMTPDAQDLKEEVRANLVARVDELEASGVTPADAARRAISELGDVRELLGDAPPARAANPQDAYLRHRVRPQTGFVVRIVLWSLGVVAGLVLSTLNATGVLPISPWFSIGMLGFASTALGLLVGDSLAQETTTNHPMPESRAGAYALATFLGLYGLGFAGLVALTAVPLWCVVFAALGIVASIVLFAFLGASQTNRHKAWVRDAHRAEEANNRFAQEPETAARFGIYTAVIWILAFAGVLVLGFTVGWWWAPLALVGGFAVMMIVLARMLFGARKD
;
A
#
# COMPACT_ATOMS: atom_id res chain seq x y z
N MET A 1 1.02 26.10 -51.58
CA MET A 1 1.98 25.82 -50.49
C MET A 1 2.04 27.07 -49.63
N ASN A 2 1.38 27.03 -48.47
CA ASN A 2 0.95 28.20 -47.71
C ASN A 2 2.09 28.69 -46.79
N THR A 3 2.93 29.60 -47.29
CA THR A 3 4.13 30.13 -46.60
C THR A 3 3.77 30.86 -45.29
N ASP A 4 2.52 31.28 -45.15
CA ASP A 4 2.02 31.98 -43.97
C ASP A 4 1.90 31.08 -42.74
N ILE A 5 1.63 29.77 -42.92
CA ILE A 5 1.52 28.81 -41.80
C ILE A 5 2.87 28.65 -41.09
N HIS A 6 3.95 28.51 -41.85
CA HIS A 6 5.29 28.33 -41.29
C HIS A 6 5.71 29.54 -40.46
N ARG A 7 5.49 30.75 -41.00
CA ARG A 7 5.83 31.99 -40.31
C ARG A 7 5.04 32.16 -39.02
N LEU A 8 3.73 31.91 -39.05
CA LEU A 8 2.87 32.09 -37.89
C LEU A 8 3.08 31.00 -36.82
N LEU A 9 3.43 29.77 -37.23
CA LEU A 9 3.80 28.70 -36.30
C LEU A 9 5.15 28.99 -35.63
N ASP A 10 6.14 29.51 -36.36
CA ASP A 10 7.42 29.93 -35.78
C ASP A 10 7.24 31.08 -34.79
N GLU A 11 6.31 32.00 -35.08
CA GLU A 11 5.93 33.09 -34.17
C GLU A 11 5.22 32.57 -32.91
N ALA A 12 4.36 31.56 -33.02
CA ALA A 12 3.69 30.94 -31.87
C ALA A 12 4.66 30.18 -30.93
N PHE A 13 5.77 29.68 -31.45
CA PHE A 13 6.84 29.04 -30.67
C PHE A 13 8.00 29.99 -30.33
N ALA A 14 7.86 31.29 -30.61
CA ALA A 14 8.90 32.27 -30.30
C ALA A 14 9.09 32.40 -28.77
N GLY A 15 10.31 32.16 -28.29
CA GLY A 15 10.64 32.22 -26.87
C GLY A 15 10.41 30.92 -26.09
N VAL A 16 10.03 29.83 -26.76
CA VAL A 16 10.04 28.46 -26.21
C VAL A 16 11.44 27.88 -26.32
N GLU A 17 11.94 27.26 -25.25
CA GLU A 17 13.19 26.48 -25.30
C GLU A 17 12.98 25.23 -26.17
N MET A 18 13.79 25.08 -27.21
CA MET A 18 13.59 24.02 -28.21
C MET A 18 14.23 22.71 -27.75
N THR A 19 13.56 22.04 -26.81
CA THR A 19 13.87 20.66 -26.39
C THR A 19 13.40 19.65 -27.45
N PRO A 20 13.87 18.38 -27.42
CA PRO A 20 13.37 17.34 -28.32
C PRO A 20 11.85 17.19 -28.29
N ASP A 21 11.24 17.25 -27.10
CA ASP A 21 9.78 17.17 -26.93
C ASP A 21 9.05 18.39 -27.54
N ALA A 22 9.63 19.59 -27.39
CA ALA A 22 9.07 20.80 -28.00
C ALA A 22 9.17 20.77 -29.53
N GLN A 23 10.22 20.15 -30.07
CA GLN A 23 10.40 19.95 -31.50
C GLN A 23 9.39 18.94 -32.07
N ASP A 24 9.17 17.82 -31.38
CA ASP A 24 8.18 16.81 -31.78
C ASP A 24 6.76 17.38 -31.75
N LEU A 25 6.40 18.12 -30.69
CA LEU A 25 5.11 18.80 -30.60
C LEU A 25 4.91 19.82 -31.74
N LYS A 26 5.96 20.55 -32.11
CA LYS A 26 5.91 21.51 -33.21
C LYS A 26 5.61 20.83 -34.55
N GLU A 27 6.16 19.64 -34.79
CA GLU A 27 5.89 18.86 -36.01
C GLU A 27 4.47 18.25 -35.99
N GLU A 28 3.99 17.77 -34.84
CA GLU A 28 2.62 17.25 -34.71
C GLU A 28 1.56 18.36 -34.91
N VAL A 29 1.75 19.51 -34.26
CA VAL A 29 0.86 20.67 -34.40
C VAL A 29 0.89 21.21 -35.82
N ARG A 30 2.05 21.18 -36.50
CA ARG A 30 2.15 21.56 -37.92
C ARG A 30 1.25 20.68 -38.79
N ALA A 31 1.32 19.36 -38.62
CA ALA A 31 0.51 18.43 -39.42
C ALA A 31 -0.99 18.67 -39.20
N ASN A 32 -1.42 18.88 -37.96
CA ASN A 32 -2.82 19.17 -37.62
C ASN A 32 -3.29 20.53 -38.13
N LEU A 33 -2.45 21.58 -38.07
CA LEU A 33 -2.77 22.90 -38.60
C LEU A 33 -2.94 22.90 -40.11
N VAL A 34 -2.11 22.16 -40.85
CA VAL A 34 -2.26 22.04 -42.31
C VAL A 34 -3.61 21.40 -42.65
N ALA A 35 -3.97 20.30 -41.99
CA ALA A 35 -5.27 19.66 -42.18
C ALA A 35 -6.43 20.60 -41.84
N ARG A 36 -6.31 21.39 -40.76
CA ARG A 36 -7.35 22.33 -40.34
C ARG A 36 -7.51 23.52 -41.29
N VAL A 37 -6.42 24.01 -41.87
CA VAL A 37 -6.46 25.07 -42.89
C VAL A 37 -7.14 24.56 -44.16
N ASP A 38 -6.81 23.34 -44.60
CA ASP A 38 -7.45 22.73 -45.77
C ASP A 38 -8.98 22.59 -45.59
N GLU A 39 -9.44 22.24 -44.38
CA GLU A 39 -10.87 22.22 -44.04
C GLU A 39 -11.53 23.60 -44.13
N LEU A 40 -10.85 24.64 -43.62
CA LEU A 40 -11.36 26.01 -43.64
C LEU A 40 -11.39 26.58 -45.07
N GLU A 41 -10.39 26.29 -45.88
CA GLU A 41 -10.36 26.64 -47.31
C GLU A 41 -11.48 25.93 -48.07
N ALA A 42 -11.73 24.64 -47.80
CA ALA A 42 -12.85 23.89 -48.37
C ALA A 42 -14.22 24.47 -47.97
N SER A 43 -14.31 25.14 -46.83
CA SER A 43 -15.51 25.87 -46.38
C SER A 43 -15.66 27.27 -46.97
N GLY A 44 -14.74 27.69 -47.86
CA GLY A 44 -14.79 28.96 -48.59
C GLY A 44 -14.07 30.13 -47.90
N VAL A 45 -13.27 29.87 -46.87
CA VAL A 45 -12.44 30.89 -46.20
C VAL A 45 -11.18 31.15 -47.04
N THR A 46 -10.72 32.41 -47.11
CA THR A 46 -9.49 32.72 -47.84
C THR A 46 -8.27 32.05 -47.18
N PRO A 47 -7.24 31.65 -47.95
CA PRO A 47 -6.07 30.96 -47.39
C PRO A 47 -5.37 31.69 -46.24
N ALA A 48 -5.31 33.02 -46.31
CA ALA A 48 -4.69 33.85 -45.27
C ALA A 48 -5.56 33.94 -44.01
N ASP A 49 -6.88 33.96 -44.15
CA ASP A 49 -7.80 33.99 -43.01
C ASP A 49 -7.97 32.61 -42.38
N ALA A 50 -7.90 31.54 -43.19
CA ALA A 50 -7.89 30.16 -42.72
C ALA A 50 -6.66 29.88 -41.84
N ALA A 51 -5.47 30.31 -42.26
CA ALA A 51 -4.24 30.18 -41.47
C ALA A 51 -4.32 30.95 -40.13
N ARG A 52 -4.79 32.20 -40.16
CA ARG A 52 -4.97 33.01 -38.93
C ARG A 52 -5.98 32.38 -37.97
N ARG A 53 -7.10 31.88 -38.50
CA ARG A 53 -8.15 31.27 -37.70
C ARG A 53 -7.71 29.94 -37.09
N ALA A 54 -7.05 29.08 -37.87
CA ALA A 54 -6.50 27.82 -37.38
C ALA A 54 -5.49 28.03 -36.24
N ILE A 55 -4.65 29.07 -36.32
CA ILE A 55 -3.69 29.40 -35.25
C ILE A 55 -4.37 30.02 -34.03
N SER A 56 -5.43 30.81 -34.21
CA SER A 56 -6.23 31.30 -33.08
C SER A 56 -6.97 30.18 -32.33
N GLU A 57 -7.33 29.09 -33.03
CA GLU A 57 -7.96 27.91 -32.42
C GLU A 57 -6.97 27.07 -31.58
N LEU A 58 -5.66 27.20 -31.83
CA LEU A 58 -4.60 26.46 -31.10
C LEU A 58 -4.44 26.93 -29.64
N GLY A 59 -4.75 28.20 -29.34
CA GLY A 59 -4.59 28.77 -28.01
C GLY A 59 -3.13 29.08 -27.64
N ASP A 60 -2.82 29.19 -26.33
CA ASP A 60 -1.46 29.46 -25.85
C ASP A 60 -0.61 28.18 -25.88
N VAL A 61 0.37 28.14 -26.79
CA VAL A 61 1.28 27.00 -26.97
C VAL A 61 2.10 26.71 -25.70
N ARG A 62 2.30 27.70 -24.83
CA ARG A 62 3.02 27.52 -23.54
C ARG A 62 2.20 26.70 -22.55
N GLU A 63 0.87 26.75 -22.65
CA GLU A 63 -0.03 25.88 -21.89
C GLU A 63 0.06 24.43 -22.38
N LEU A 64 0.21 24.22 -23.69
CA LEU A 64 0.41 22.90 -24.31
C LEU A 64 1.79 22.30 -24.01
N LEU A 65 2.83 23.14 -23.93
CA LEU A 65 4.20 22.74 -23.59
C LEU A 65 4.43 22.55 -22.09
N GLY A 66 3.41 22.76 -21.26
CA GLY A 66 3.49 22.45 -19.85
C GLY A 66 4.40 23.39 -19.06
N ASP A 67 4.38 24.70 -19.35
CA ASP A 67 4.76 25.71 -18.34
C ASP A 67 3.74 25.75 -17.16
N ALA A 68 2.76 24.84 -17.19
CA ALA A 68 2.10 24.35 -15.99
C ALA A 68 3.16 24.02 -14.93
N PRO A 69 3.06 24.58 -13.71
CA PRO A 69 4.02 24.32 -12.65
C PRO A 69 4.23 22.81 -12.53
N PRO A 70 5.49 22.34 -12.43
CA PRO A 70 5.87 20.94 -12.63
C PRO A 70 4.85 20.08 -11.92
N ALA A 71 4.07 19.31 -12.69
CA ALA A 71 2.85 18.62 -12.27
C ALA A 71 2.97 18.26 -10.80
N ARG A 72 2.41 19.12 -9.94
CA ARG A 72 2.71 19.13 -8.50
C ARG A 72 2.47 17.72 -8.04
N ALA A 73 3.54 16.97 -7.73
CA ALA A 73 3.53 15.53 -7.56
C ALA A 73 2.21 15.15 -6.90
N ALA A 74 1.28 14.57 -7.68
CA ALA A 74 -0.14 14.58 -7.33
C ALA A 74 -0.25 14.11 -5.88
N ASN A 75 -0.67 15.02 -5.00
CA ASN A 75 -0.61 14.76 -3.56
C ASN A 75 -1.29 13.40 -3.32
N PRO A 76 -0.63 12.43 -2.68
CA PRO A 76 -1.22 11.11 -2.44
C PRO A 76 -2.61 11.21 -1.79
N GLN A 77 -2.84 12.25 -1.00
CA GLN A 77 -4.15 12.55 -0.42
C GLN A 77 -5.19 12.95 -1.46
N ASP A 78 -4.84 13.79 -2.45
CA ASP A 78 -5.74 14.20 -3.53
C ASP A 78 -6.06 13.04 -4.47
N ALA A 79 -5.08 12.17 -4.74
CA ALA A 79 -5.30 10.92 -5.46
C ALA A 79 -6.24 9.97 -4.68
N TYR A 80 -6.01 9.82 -3.37
CA TYR A 80 -6.88 9.02 -2.50
C TYR A 80 -8.32 9.54 -2.46
N LEU A 81 -8.51 10.86 -2.32
CA LEU A 81 -9.83 11.48 -2.29
C LEU A 81 -10.59 11.31 -3.61
N ARG A 82 -9.89 11.42 -4.75
CA ARG A 82 -10.47 11.17 -6.08
C ARG A 82 -10.89 9.72 -6.29
N HIS A 83 -10.12 8.77 -5.77
CA HIS A 83 -10.37 7.33 -5.96
C HIS A 83 -11.10 6.68 -4.78
N ARG A 84 -11.63 7.49 -3.86
CA ARG A 84 -12.22 7.02 -2.61
C ARG A 84 -13.43 6.14 -2.87
N VAL A 85 -13.32 4.88 -2.44
CA VAL A 85 -14.43 3.92 -2.45
C VAL A 85 -15.05 3.87 -1.06
N ARG A 86 -16.38 4.03 -0.99
CA ARG A 86 -17.14 3.88 0.25
C ARG A 86 -17.46 2.39 0.47
N PRO A 87 -17.23 1.85 1.67
CA PRO A 87 -17.65 0.48 1.98
C PRO A 87 -19.17 0.32 1.84
N GLN A 88 -19.60 -0.89 1.50
CA GLN A 88 -21.02 -1.21 1.45
C GLN A 88 -21.63 -1.19 2.86
N THR A 89 -22.83 -0.64 3.03
CA THR A 89 -23.48 -0.56 4.34
C THR A 89 -23.67 -1.94 4.99
N GLY A 90 -24.03 -2.96 4.19
CA GLY A 90 -24.19 -4.33 4.69
C GLY A 90 -22.90 -4.97 5.19
N PHE A 91 -21.75 -4.58 4.63
CA PHE A 91 -20.44 -5.00 5.11
C PHE A 91 -20.14 -4.42 6.51
N VAL A 92 -20.41 -3.12 6.71
CA VAL A 92 -20.20 -2.47 8.01
C VAL A 92 -21.05 -3.13 9.10
N VAL A 93 -22.34 -3.36 8.82
CA VAL A 93 -23.24 -4.01 9.76
C VAL A 93 -22.75 -5.42 10.12
N ARG A 94 -22.34 -6.23 9.13
CA ARG A 94 -21.81 -7.57 9.36
C ARG A 94 -20.56 -7.57 10.23
N ILE A 95 -19.58 -6.71 9.95
CA ILE A 95 -18.36 -6.64 10.76
C ILE A 95 -18.67 -6.24 12.21
N VAL A 96 -19.59 -5.29 12.42
CA VAL A 96 -19.99 -4.90 13.77
C VAL A 96 -20.63 -6.08 14.52
N LEU A 97 -21.55 -6.79 13.87
CA LEU A 97 -22.19 -7.98 14.45
C LEU A 97 -21.19 -9.09 14.75
N TRP A 98 -20.27 -9.39 13.82
CA TRP A 98 -19.21 -10.37 14.05
C TRP A 98 -18.29 -9.93 15.18
N SER A 99 -17.84 -8.69 15.20
CA SER A 99 -16.97 -8.17 16.27
C SER A 99 -17.62 -8.30 17.64
N LEU A 100 -18.92 -7.99 17.76
CA LEU A 100 -19.66 -8.17 18.99
C LEU A 100 -19.77 -9.67 19.37
N GLY A 101 -20.05 -10.53 18.39
CA GLY A 101 -20.10 -11.98 18.59
C GLY A 101 -18.77 -12.57 19.06
N VAL A 102 -17.65 -12.08 18.52
CA VAL A 102 -16.30 -12.48 18.93
C VAL A 102 -16.05 -12.11 20.39
N VAL A 103 -16.33 -10.87 20.77
CA VAL A 103 -16.18 -10.41 22.15
C VAL A 103 -17.05 -11.26 23.08
N ALA A 104 -18.34 -11.45 22.75
CA ALA A 104 -19.25 -12.24 23.55
C ALA A 104 -18.78 -13.70 23.70
N GLY A 105 -18.40 -14.36 22.60
CA GLY A 105 -17.94 -15.75 22.61
C GLY A 105 -16.64 -15.94 23.39
N LEU A 106 -15.65 -15.04 23.23
CA LEU A 106 -14.39 -15.11 23.97
C LEU A 106 -14.61 -14.86 25.47
N VAL A 107 -15.41 -13.85 25.84
CA VAL A 107 -15.72 -13.54 27.23
C VAL A 107 -16.44 -14.72 27.90
N LEU A 108 -17.52 -15.21 27.29
CA LEU A 108 -18.29 -16.32 27.85
C LEU A 108 -17.47 -17.62 27.93
N SER A 109 -16.64 -17.91 26.92
CA SER A 109 -15.76 -19.07 26.95
C SER A 109 -14.71 -18.97 28.07
N THR A 110 -14.11 -17.79 28.26
CA THR A 110 -13.09 -17.54 29.29
C THR A 110 -13.68 -17.59 30.70
N LEU A 111 -14.84 -16.96 30.92
CA LEU A 111 -15.52 -17.00 32.22
C LEU A 111 -15.89 -18.42 32.62
N ASN A 112 -16.34 -19.26 31.68
CA ASN A 112 -16.61 -20.66 31.96
C ASN A 112 -15.33 -21.47 32.18
N ALA A 113 -14.29 -21.26 31.36
CA ALA A 113 -13.01 -21.98 31.47
C ALA A 113 -12.24 -21.68 32.77
N THR A 114 -12.41 -20.47 33.32
CA THR A 114 -11.79 -20.05 34.59
C THR A 114 -12.63 -20.41 35.82
N GLY A 115 -13.80 -21.03 35.62
CA GLY A 115 -14.70 -21.43 36.70
C GLY A 115 -15.55 -20.30 37.29
N VAL A 116 -15.50 -19.08 36.74
CA VAL A 116 -16.37 -17.96 37.14
C VAL A 116 -17.83 -18.24 36.78
N LEU A 117 -18.06 -18.86 35.62
CA LEU A 117 -19.36 -19.28 35.14
C LEU A 117 -19.34 -20.80 34.87
N PRO A 118 -19.34 -21.67 35.90
CA PRO A 118 -19.05 -23.09 35.74
C PRO A 118 -20.25 -23.87 35.19
N ILE A 119 -20.53 -23.75 33.90
CA ILE A 119 -21.64 -24.42 33.21
C ILE A 119 -21.21 -25.81 32.75
N SER A 120 -20.37 -25.88 31.72
CA SER A 120 -19.94 -27.13 31.08
C SER A 120 -18.74 -26.87 30.17
N PRO A 121 -17.75 -27.77 30.09
CA PRO A 121 -16.63 -27.63 29.14
C PRO A 121 -17.10 -27.50 27.68
N TRP A 122 -18.19 -28.18 27.30
CA TRP A 122 -18.78 -28.09 25.97
C TRP A 122 -19.27 -26.68 25.62
N PHE A 123 -19.68 -25.91 26.63
CA PHE A 123 -20.06 -24.50 26.44
C PHE A 123 -18.86 -23.64 26.06
N SER A 124 -17.70 -23.81 26.73
CA SER A 124 -16.47 -23.11 26.34
C SER A 124 -16.03 -23.46 24.93
N ILE A 125 -16.10 -24.74 24.55
CA ILE A 125 -15.77 -25.21 23.20
C ILE A 125 -16.72 -24.58 22.17
N GLY A 126 -18.04 -24.61 22.42
CA GLY A 126 -19.03 -24.03 21.54
C GLY A 126 -18.87 -22.51 21.36
N MET A 127 -18.66 -21.78 22.46
CA MET A 127 -18.44 -20.32 22.42
C MET A 127 -17.12 -19.94 21.74
N LEU A 128 -16.08 -20.75 21.92
CA LEU A 128 -14.82 -20.59 21.21
C LEU A 128 -15.00 -20.84 19.71
N GLY A 129 -15.77 -21.86 19.34
CA GLY A 129 -16.12 -22.17 17.95
C GLY A 129 -16.86 -21.01 17.30
N PHE A 130 -17.90 -20.51 17.98
CA PHE A 130 -18.65 -19.32 17.53
C PHE A 130 -17.75 -18.10 17.35
N ALA A 131 -16.91 -17.76 18.33
CA ALA A 131 -15.97 -16.64 18.23
C ALA A 131 -14.97 -16.81 17.09
N SER A 132 -14.43 -18.02 16.92
CA SER A 132 -13.48 -18.34 15.84
C SER A 132 -14.16 -18.25 14.47
N THR A 133 -15.42 -18.70 14.34
CA THR A 133 -16.19 -18.57 13.10
C THR A 133 -16.47 -17.11 12.79
N ALA A 134 -16.88 -16.32 13.77
CA ALA A 134 -17.12 -14.89 13.59
C ALA A 134 -15.85 -14.13 13.17
N LEU A 135 -14.68 -14.43 13.75
CA LEU A 135 -13.39 -13.88 13.30
C LEU A 135 -13.02 -14.34 11.88
N GLY A 136 -13.26 -15.61 11.56
CA GLY A 136 -13.05 -16.13 10.19
C GLY A 136 -13.91 -15.37 9.17
N LEU A 137 -15.21 -15.23 9.44
CA LEU A 137 -16.13 -14.47 8.59
C LEU A 137 -15.73 -13.00 8.48
N LEU A 138 -15.30 -12.37 9.58
CA LEU A 138 -14.78 -11.00 9.56
C LEU A 138 -13.59 -10.86 8.60
N VAL A 139 -12.63 -11.78 8.64
CA VAL A 139 -11.49 -11.78 7.72
C VAL A 139 -11.93 -12.00 6.28
N GLY A 140 -12.78 -13.01 6.02
CA GLY A 140 -13.29 -13.29 4.67
C GLY A 140 -14.04 -12.09 4.08
N ASP A 141 -14.96 -11.52 4.85
CA ASP A 141 -15.75 -10.35 4.48
C ASP A 141 -14.86 -9.14 4.18
N SER A 142 -13.83 -8.91 5.01
CA SER A 142 -12.88 -7.81 4.84
C SER A 142 -12.05 -7.94 3.57
N LEU A 143 -11.70 -9.16 3.16
CA LEU A 143 -10.91 -9.43 1.96
C LEU A 143 -11.77 -9.38 0.69
N ALA A 144 -13.03 -9.80 0.76
CA ALA A 144 -13.98 -9.72 -0.34
C ALA A 144 -14.47 -8.29 -0.59
N GLN A 145 -14.41 -7.42 0.42
CA GLN A 145 -14.81 -6.03 0.29
C GLN A 145 -13.82 -5.23 -0.57
N GLU A 146 -14.35 -4.53 -1.58
CA GLU A 146 -13.57 -3.56 -2.33
C GLU A 146 -13.16 -2.39 -1.43
N THR A 147 -11.88 -2.00 -1.53
CA THR A 147 -11.33 -0.86 -0.80
C THR A 147 -10.84 0.22 -1.78
N THR A 148 -10.51 1.39 -1.24
CA THR A 148 -9.95 2.49 -2.04
C THR A 148 -8.66 2.08 -2.75
N THR A 149 -7.85 1.21 -2.11
CA THR A 149 -6.52 0.83 -2.61
C THR A 149 -6.47 -0.52 -3.33
N ASN A 150 -7.39 -1.44 -3.01
CA ASN A 150 -7.35 -2.82 -3.48
C ASN A 150 -8.64 -3.24 -4.18
N HIS A 151 -8.49 -4.06 -5.22
CA HIS A 151 -9.60 -4.81 -5.81
C HIS A 151 -10.12 -5.88 -4.84
N PRO A 152 -11.43 -6.20 -4.90
CA PRO A 152 -12.03 -7.23 -4.06
C PRO A 152 -11.40 -8.61 -4.35
N MET A 153 -11.21 -9.41 -3.30
CA MET A 153 -10.73 -10.77 -3.47
C MET A 153 -11.81 -11.68 -4.04
N PRO A 154 -11.48 -12.64 -4.93
CA PRO A 154 -12.41 -13.69 -5.31
C PRO A 154 -12.94 -14.45 -4.08
N GLU A 155 -14.25 -14.71 -4.05
CA GLU A 155 -14.95 -15.28 -2.88
C GLU A 155 -14.33 -16.60 -2.41
N SER A 156 -13.89 -17.46 -3.34
CA SER A 156 -13.25 -18.73 -3.01
C SER A 156 -11.97 -18.56 -2.19
N ARG A 157 -11.13 -17.58 -2.55
CA ARG A 157 -9.89 -17.29 -1.82
C ARG A 157 -10.16 -16.55 -0.52
N ALA A 158 -11.10 -15.62 -0.50
CA ALA A 158 -11.53 -14.94 0.72
C ALA A 158 -12.06 -15.96 1.75
N GLY A 159 -12.88 -16.92 1.29
CA GLY A 159 -13.36 -18.04 2.10
C GLY A 159 -12.23 -18.94 2.61
N ALA A 160 -11.19 -19.18 1.82
CA ALA A 160 -10.02 -19.93 2.28
C ALA A 160 -9.24 -19.19 3.38
N TYR A 161 -9.10 -17.86 3.29
CA TYR A 161 -8.54 -17.05 4.37
C TYR A 161 -9.41 -17.04 5.63
N ALA A 162 -10.73 -17.01 5.47
CA ALA A 162 -11.68 -17.15 6.57
C ALA A 162 -11.53 -18.50 7.28
N LEU A 163 -11.42 -19.59 6.51
CA LEU A 163 -11.19 -20.93 7.02
C LEU A 163 -9.83 -21.05 7.74
N ALA A 164 -8.76 -20.50 7.16
CA ALA A 164 -7.43 -20.49 7.78
C ALA A 164 -7.46 -19.78 9.13
N THR A 165 -8.14 -18.63 9.19
CA THR A 165 -8.33 -17.84 10.41
C THR A 165 -9.13 -18.62 11.46
N PHE A 166 -10.26 -19.22 11.07
CA PHE A 166 -11.06 -20.07 11.94
C PHE A 166 -10.23 -21.20 12.55
N LEU A 167 -9.53 -21.98 11.71
CA LEU A 167 -8.73 -23.13 12.15
C LEU A 167 -7.63 -22.72 13.13
N GLY A 168 -6.94 -21.61 12.85
CA GLY A 168 -5.85 -21.11 13.68
C GLY A 168 -6.35 -20.65 15.05
N LEU A 169 -7.42 -19.86 15.07
CA LEU A 169 -7.99 -19.35 16.31
C LEU A 169 -8.67 -20.43 17.13
N TYR A 170 -9.38 -21.35 16.48
CA TYR A 170 -10.03 -22.46 17.17
C TYR A 170 -8.98 -23.43 17.74
N GLY A 171 -7.90 -23.69 17.00
CA GLY A 171 -6.76 -24.46 17.48
C GLY A 171 -6.06 -23.79 18.67
N LEU A 172 -5.78 -22.48 18.59
CA LEU A 172 -5.22 -21.71 19.70
C LEU A 172 -6.14 -21.70 20.92
N GLY A 173 -7.45 -21.60 20.72
CA GLY A 173 -8.40 -21.65 21.81
C GLY A 173 -8.45 -23.02 22.49
N PHE A 174 -8.33 -24.12 21.75
CA PHE A 174 -8.14 -25.45 22.35
C PHE A 174 -6.85 -25.52 23.17
N ALA A 175 -5.74 -24.95 22.69
CA ALA A 175 -4.51 -24.87 23.47
C ALA A 175 -4.72 -24.10 24.78
N GLY A 176 -5.45 -22.98 24.73
CA GLY A 176 -5.83 -22.19 25.90
C GLY A 176 -6.69 -22.97 26.90
N LEU A 177 -7.71 -23.70 26.42
CA LEU A 177 -8.56 -24.52 27.28
C LEU A 177 -7.79 -25.66 27.95
N VAL A 178 -6.86 -26.30 27.24
CA VAL A 178 -5.96 -27.32 27.82
C VAL A 178 -5.04 -26.70 28.87
N ALA A 179 -4.45 -25.53 28.59
CA ALA A 179 -3.57 -24.82 29.50
C ALA A 179 -4.28 -24.39 30.80
N LEU A 180 -5.57 -24.03 30.69
CA LEU A 180 -6.42 -23.71 31.85
C LEU A 180 -7.00 -24.95 32.54
N THR A 181 -6.64 -26.16 32.11
CA THR A 181 -7.20 -27.44 32.62
C THR A 181 -8.71 -27.56 32.47
N ALA A 182 -9.33 -26.73 31.62
CA ALA A 182 -10.78 -26.71 31.39
C ALA A 182 -11.26 -27.90 30.52
N VAL A 183 -10.34 -28.52 29.79
CA VAL A 183 -10.58 -29.73 28.98
C VAL A 183 -9.45 -30.74 29.18
N PRO A 184 -9.69 -32.04 28.89
CA PRO A 184 -8.65 -33.06 29.01
C PRO A 184 -7.44 -32.82 28.12
N LEU A 185 -6.26 -33.30 28.56
CA LEU A 185 -4.99 -33.12 27.85
C LEU A 185 -5.00 -33.62 26.40
N TRP A 186 -5.73 -34.70 26.11
CA TRP A 186 -5.80 -35.27 24.75
C TRP A 186 -6.39 -34.30 23.72
N CYS A 187 -7.15 -33.28 24.14
CA CYS A 187 -7.65 -32.24 23.26
C CYS A 187 -6.55 -31.37 22.62
N VAL A 188 -5.29 -31.48 23.10
CA VAL A 188 -4.12 -30.84 22.46
C VAL A 188 -3.94 -31.26 20.99
N VAL A 189 -4.44 -32.44 20.61
CA VAL A 189 -4.42 -32.90 19.22
C VAL A 189 -5.22 -31.96 18.32
N PHE A 190 -6.39 -31.47 18.76
CA PHE A 190 -7.17 -30.51 17.99
C PHE A 190 -6.48 -29.15 17.87
N ALA A 191 -5.78 -28.72 18.93
CA ALA A 191 -4.96 -27.52 18.89
C ALA A 191 -3.86 -27.63 17.83
N ALA A 192 -3.10 -28.73 17.86
CA ALA A 192 -2.03 -28.99 16.91
C ALA A 192 -2.56 -29.05 15.46
N LEU A 193 -3.63 -29.82 15.21
CA LEU A 193 -4.22 -29.94 13.88
C LEU A 193 -4.74 -28.59 13.36
N GLY A 194 -5.45 -27.82 14.18
CA GLY A 194 -5.98 -26.51 13.80
C GLY A 194 -4.88 -25.51 13.45
N ILE A 195 -3.84 -25.42 14.30
CA ILE A 195 -2.72 -24.50 14.09
C ILE A 195 -1.91 -24.92 12.85
N VAL A 196 -1.56 -26.19 12.71
CA VAL A 196 -0.79 -26.68 11.55
C VAL A 196 -1.57 -26.47 10.25
N ALA A 197 -2.86 -26.83 10.21
CA ALA A 197 -3.69 -26.61 9.04
C ALA A 197 -3.80 -25.12 8.68
N SER A 198 -3.95 -24.25 9.69
CA SER A 198 -3.97 -22.80 9.51
C SER A 198 -2.66 -22.29 8.90
N ILE A 199 -1.51 -22.67 9.44
CA ILE A 199 -0.19 -22.28 8.94
C ILE A 199 0.00 -22.72 7.49
N VAL A 200 -0.31 -23.98 7.17
CA VAL A 200 -0.20 -24.51 5.81
C VAL A 200 -1.08 -23.72 4.86
N LEU A 201 -2.33 -23.45 5.24
CA LEU A 201 -3.28 -22.75 4.40
C LEU A 201 -2.89 -21.28 4.19
N PHE A 202 -2.47 -20.57 5.24
CA PHE A 202 -1.94 -19.20 5.13
C PHE A 202 -0.69 -19.14 4.26
N ALA A 203 0.26 -20.07 4.43
CA ALA A 203 1.47 -20.14 3.62
C ALA A 203 1.15 -20.37 2.15
N PHE A 204 0.26 -21.32 1.84
CA PHE A 204 -0.20 -21.59 0.48
C PHE A 204 -0.91 -20.37 -0.14
N LEU A 205 -1.83 -19.74 0.60
CA LEU A 205 -2.60 -18.60 0.13
C LEU A 205 -1.74 -17.35 -0.06
N GLY A 206 -0.76 -17.13 0.81
CA GLY A 206 0.20 -16.04 0.71
C GLY A 206 1.17 -16.23 -0.46
N ALA A 207 1.73 -17.43 -0.62
CA ALA A 207 2.64 -17.75 -1.72
C ALA A 207 1.96 -17.63 -3.10
N SER A 208 0.67 -17.95 -3.19
CA SER A 208 -0.11 -17.86 -4.43
C SER A 208 -0.79 -16.50 -4.62
N GLN A 209 -0.52 -15.51 -3.77
CA GLN A 209 -1.20 -14.22 -3.83
C GLN A 209 -0.63 -13.35 -4.96
N THR A 210 -1.52 -12.87 -5.83
CA THR A 210 -1.18 -11.89 -6.87
C THR A 210 -1.41 -10.47 -6.37
N ASN A 211 -0.73 -9.51 -6.98
CA ASN A 211 -0.90 -8.09 -6.66
C ASN A 211 -2.33 -7.65 -7.00
N ARG A 212 -3.06 -7.16 -5.99
CA ARG A 212 -4.45 -6.69 -6.10
C ARG A 212 -4.59 -5.17 -6.02
N HIS A 213 -3.47 -4.45 -5.88
CA HIS A 213 -3.48 -3.00 -5.78
C HIS A 213 -3.99 -2.40 -7.09
N LYS A 214 -4.86 -1.39 -6.97
CA LYS A 214 -5.39 -0.65 -8.11
C LYS A 214 -4.27 0.07 -8.85
N ALA A 215 -4.45 0.31 -10.15
CA ALA A 215 -3.45 0.94 -11.00
C ALA A 215 -2.91 2.26 -10.40
N TRP A 216 -3.81 3.13 -9.95
CA TRP A 216 -3.45 4.42 -9.34
C TRP A 216 -2.56 4.27 -8.10
N VAL A 217 -2.75 3.23 -7.28
CA VAL A 217 -1.90 2.96 -6.11
C VAL A 217 -0.51 2.52 -6.54
N ARG A 218 -0.44 1.72 -7.60
CA ARG A 218 0.83 1.27 -8.18
C ARG A 218 1.58 2.43 -8.82
N ASP A 219 0.87 3.34 -9.47
CA ASP A 219 1.43 4.57 -10.04
C ASP A 219 1.93 5.50 -8.94
N ALA A 220 1.16 5.67 -7.86
CA ALA A 220 1.55 6.46 -6.69
C ALA A 220 2.81 5.88 -6.02
N HIS A 221 2.88 4.56 -5.80
CA HIS A 221 4.08 3.91 -5.26
C HIS A 221 5.28 4.05 -6.19
N ARG A 222 5.10 3.90 -7.51
CA ARG A 222 6.18 4.12 -8.48
C ARG A 222 6.69 5.57 -8.46
N ALA A 223 5.80 6.55 -8.29
CA ALA A 223 6.18 7.95 -8.15
C ALA A 223 6.94 8.22 -6.85
N GLU A 224 6.55 7.58 -5.73
CA GLU A 224 7.29 7.65 -4.47
C GLU A 224 8.67 6.97 -4.56
N GLU A 225 8.74 5.78 -5.15
CA GLU A 225 10.00 5.06 -5.37
C GLU A 225 10.95 5.85 -6.29
N ALA A 226 10.42 6.47 -7.35
CA ALA A 226 11.18 7.37 -8.20
C ALA A 226 11.74 8.58 -7.44
N ASN A 227 11.07 9.01 -6.37
CA ASN A 227 11.48 10.13 -5.51
C ASN A 227 12.28 9.68 -4.26
N ASN A 228 12.61 8.39 -4.15
CA ASN A 228 13.37 7.86 -3.03
C ASN A 228 14.86 8.19 -3.18
N ARG A 229 15.41 8.93 -2.22
CA ARG A 229 16.83 9.32 -2.19
C ARG A 229 17.77 8.13 -2.31
N PHE A 230 17.44 6.98 -1.71
CA PHE A 230 18.30 5.79 -1.79
C PHE A 230 18.33 5.14 -3.18
N ALA A 231 17.27 5.32 -3.98
CA ALA A 231 17.21 4.84 -5.35
C ALA A 231 17.95 5.79 -6.31
N GLN A 232 17.87 7.10 -6.06
CA GLN A 232 18.56 8.13 -6.86
C GLN A 232 20.05 8.23 -6.54
N GLU A 233 20.43 8.12 -5.26
CA GLU A 233 21.79 8.24 -4.76
C GLU A 233 22.28 6.89 -4.19
N PRO A 234 22.77 5.96 -5.04
CA PRO A 234 23.22 4.64 -4.58
C PRO A 234 24.37 4.74 -3.55
N GLU A 235 25.16 5.81 -3.60
CA GLU A 235 26.19 6.07 -2.60
C GLU A 235 25.63 6.33 -1.20
N THR A 236 24.48 7.01 -1.09
CA THR A 236 23.81 7.30 0.18
C THR A 236 23.22 6.02 0.77
N ALA A 237 22.69 5.14 -0.10
CA ALA A 237 22.22 3.82 0.30
C ALA A 237 23.36 2.92 0.80
N ALA A 238 24.50 2.92 0.12
CA ALA A 238 25.68 2.17 0.54
C ALA A 238 26.22 2.67 1.89
N ARG A 239 26.31 3.99 2.09
CA ARG A 239 26.71 4.59 3.38
C ARG A 239 25.77 4.21 4.51
N PHE A 240 24.45 4.24 4.25
CA PHE A 240 23.46 3.79 5.22
C PHE A 240 23.67 2.33 5.63
N GLY A 241 23.91 1.45 4.66
CA GLY A 241 24.19 0.04 4.90
C GLY A 241 25.44 -0.16 5.77
N ILE A 242 26.54 0.53 5.44
CA ILE A 242 27.78 0.47 6.22
C ILE A 242 27.56 0.96 7.66
N TYR A 243 26.91 2.11 7.84
CA TYR A 243 26.63 2.63 9.19
C TYR A 243 25.72 1.71 9.99
N THR A 244 24.70 1.14 9.36
CA THR A 244 23.80 0.17 10.01
C THR A 244 24.57 -1.07 10.48
N ALA A 245 25.44 -1.63 9.64
CA ALA A 245 26.27 -2.77 10.01
C ALA A 245 27.18 -2.44 11.21
N VAL A 246 27.86 -1.30 11.18
CA VAL A 246 28.73 -0.85 12.28
C VAL A 246 27.94 -0.65 13.58
N ILE A 247 26.76 -0.02 13.51
CA ILE A 247 25.90 0.21 14.68
C ILE A 247 25.48 -1.11 15.31
N TRP A 248 25.04 -2.09 14.51
CA TRP A 248 24.61 -3.39 15.04
C TRP A 248 25.77 -4.23 15.58
N ILE A 249 26.93 -4.21 14.92
CA ILE A 249 28.14 -4.85 15.46
C ILE A 249 28.50 -4.26 16.83
N LEU A 250 28.47 -2.94 16.97
CA LEU A 250 28.71 -2.26 18.25
C LEU A 250 27.63 -2.56 19.28
N ALA A 251 26.35 -2.64 18.87
CA ALA A 251 25.25 -2.98 19.77
C ALA A 251 25.42 -4.40 20.33
N PHE A 252 25.72 -5.39 19.48
CA PHE A 252 25.97 -6.77 19.93
C PHE A 252 27.23 -6.90 20.79
N ALA A 253 28.31 -6.19 20.45
CA ALA A 253 29.48 -6.10 21.31
C ALA A 253 29.11 -5.50 22.68
N GLY A 254 28.27 -4.46 22.70
CA GLY A 254 27.75 -3.83 23.90
C GLY A 254 26.90 -4.77 24.75
N VAL A 255 26.08 -5.64 24.15
CA VAL A 255 25.33 -6.70 24.86
C VAL A 255 26.29 -7.60 25.63
N LEU A 256 27.37 -8.06 24.98
CA LEU A 256 28.36 -8.92 25.62
C LEU A 256 29.08 -8.19 26.77
N VAL A 257 29.54 -6.95 26.54
CA VAL A 257 30.22 -6.14 27.56
C VAL A 257 29.31 -5.92 28.76
N LEU A 258 28.07 -5.48 28.56
CA LEU A 258 27.10 -5.26 29.64
C LEU A 258 26.74 -6.57 30.35
N GLY A 259 26.57 -7.65 29.60
CA GLY A 259 26.30 -8.98 30.14
C GLY A 259 27.39 -9.46 31.11
N PHE A 260 28.66 -9.28 30.75
CA PHE A 260 29.80 -9.70 31.59
C PHE A 260 30.18 -8.72 32.71
N THR A 261 29.82 -7.44 32.60
CA THR A 261 30.23 -6.40 33.59
C THR A 261 29.14 -6.02 34.57
N VAL A 262 27.91 -5.81 34.10
CA VAL A 262 26.76 -5.32 34.90
C VAL A 262 25.70 -6.41 35.10
N GLY A 263 25.62 -7.36 34.17
CA GLY A 263 24.72 -8.51 34.21
C GLY A 263 23.75 -8.56 33.03
N TRP A 264 23.30 -9.77 32.71
CA TRP A 264 22.47 -10.06 31.54
C TRP A 264 21.11 -9.34 31.49
N TRP A 265 20.60 -8.88 32.64
CA TRP A 265 19.35 -8.12 32.70
C TRP A 265 19.45 -6.74 32.04
N TRP A 266 20.65 -6.14 32.02
CA TRP A 266 20.89 -4.82 31.44
C TRP A 266 21.41 -4.87 30.01
N ALA A 267 21.85 -6.04 29.55
CA ALA A 267 22.40 -6.25 28.22
C ALA A 267 21.46 -5.80 27.07
N PRO A 268 20.12 -5.96 27.15
CA PRO A 268 19.21 -5.46 26.11
C PRO A 268 19.26 -3.95 25.88
N LEU A 269 19.74 -3.14 26.84
CA LEU A 269 19.87 -1.68 26.66
C LEU A 269 20.81 -1.32 25.50
N ALA A 270 21.83 -2.14 25.22
CA ALA A 270 22.72 -1.92 24.09
C ALA A 270 21.98 -2.05 22.74
N LEU A 271 21.00 -2.96 22.64
CA LEU A 271 20.16 -3.11 21.44
C LEU A 271 19.23 -1.91 21.26
N VAL A 272 18.65 -1.42 22.36
CA VAL A 272 17.81 -0.20 22.34
C VAL A 272 18.64 1.02 21.92
N GLY A 273 19.86 1.17 22.46
CA GLY A 273 20.77 2.24 22.07
C GLY A 273 21.20 2.16 20.61
N GLY A 274 21.57 0.96 20.13
CA GLY A 274 21.90 0.73 18.72
C GLY A 274 20.74 1.08 17.79
N PHE A 275 19.52 0.66 18.14
CA PHE A 275 18.31 1.02 17.40
C PHE A 275 18.09 2.53 17.35
N ALA A 276 18.23 3.24 18.48
CA ALA A 276 18.09 4.69 18.53
C ALA A 276 19.11 5.42 17.63
N VAL A 277 20.38 5.00 17.64
CA VAL A 277 21.42 5.55 16.77
C VAL A 277 21.10 5.28 15.30
N MET A 278 20.65 4.07 14.96
CA MET A 278 20.23 3.72 13.60
C MET A 278 19.10 4.62 13.09
N MET A 279 18.10 4.93 13.93
CA MET A 279 17.02 5.85 13.57
C MET A 279 17.50 7.28 13.33
N ILE A 280 18.45 7.77 14.12
CA ILE A 280 19.05 9.10 13.90
C ILE A 280 19.81 9.15 12.58
N VAL A 281 20.61 8.11 12.27
CA VAL A 281 21.34 8.02 11.01
C VAL A 281 20.37 7.98 9.82
N LEU A 282 19.34 7.14 9.90
CA LEU A 282 18.30 7.05 8.87
C LEU A 282 17.62 8.41 8.64
N ALA A 283 17.21 9.09 9.71
CA ALA A 283 16.55 10.40 9.61
C ALA A 283 17.46 11.45 8.96
N ARG A 284 18.74 11.50 9.33
CA ARG A 284 19.69 12.44 8.71
C ARG A 284 19.96 12.14 7.24
N MET A 285 20.00 10.88 6.85
CA MET A 285 20.24 10.51 5.45
C MET A 285 19.00 10.72 4.58
N LEU A 286 17.82 10.40 5.10
CA LEU A 286 16.57 10.55 4.35
C LEU A 286 16.18 12.03 4.18
N PHE A 287 16.42 12.88 5.18
CA PHE A 287 15.97 14.28 5.20
C PHE A 287 17.09 15.33 5.18
N GLY A 288 18.36 14.92 5.07
CA GLY A 288 19.49 15.86 4.98
C GLY A 288 19.47 16.69 3.70
N ALA A 289 20.10 17.88 3.71
CA ALA A 289 20.17 18.78 2.56
C ALA A 289 20.60 18.04 1.27
N ARG A 290 19.93 18.35 0.16
CA ARG A 290 20.35 17.92 -1.18
C ARG A 290 21.63 18.66 -1.54
N LYS A 291 22.54 17.98 -2.26
CA LYS A 291 23.63 18.68 -2.94
C LYS A 291 23.02 19.25 -4.21
N ASP A 292 22.93 20.58 -4.27
CA ASP A 292 22.59 21.30 -5.49
C ASP A 292 23.74 21.23 -6.50
#